data_AF-A0A8C4RUZ3-F1
#
_entry.id   AF-A0A8C4RUZ3-F1
#
_cell.length_a   1.000
_cell.length_b   1.000
_cell.length_c   1.000
_cell.angle_alpha   90.00
_cell.angle_beta   90.00
_cell.angle_gamma   90.00
#
_symmetry.space_group_name_H-M   'P 1'
#
loop_
_entity.id
_entity.type
_entity.pdbx_description
1 polymer ?
#
loop_
_entity_poly.entity_id
_entity_poly.type
_entity_poly.pdbx_seq_one_letter_code
_entity_poly.pdbx_strand_id
1 'polypeptide(L)'
;MPSDLEGAMDALIHVFHRYSGKEGDKYKLNKGELKQLLNCELSDFLASQKDPRLVDKIMRDLDSNQDNEVDFNEFVVLVAALTVACNDFFEEQLKHKGK
;
A
#
# COMPACT_ATOMS: atom_id res chain seq x y z
N MET A 1 -7.48 2.15 26.06
CA MET A 1 -7.27 2.74 24.72
C MET A 1 -6.11 2.00 24.11
N PRO A 2 -6.22 1.54 22.85
CA PRO A 2 -5.08 0.97 22.15
C PRO A 2 -3.96 2.01 22.08
N SER A 3 -2.72 1.54 22.11
CA SER A 3 -1.54 2.36 21.83
C SER A 3 -1.54 2.85 20.38
N ASP A 4 -0.76 3.89 20.07
CA ASP A 4 -0.69 4.44 18.71
C ASP A 4 -0.30 3.38 17.68
N LEU A 5 0.60 2.46 18.05
CA LEU A 5 1.03 1.36 17.18
C LEU A 5 -0.07 0.32 16.98
N GLU A 6 -0.78 -0.07 18.05
CA GLU A 6 -1.93 -0.97 17.94
C GLU A 6 -3.05 -0.35 17.08
N GLY A 7 -3.28 0.96 17.21
CA GLY A 7 -4.23 1.69 16.37
C GLY A 7 -3.81 1.74 14.90
N ALA A 8 -2.52 1.90 14.61
CA ALA A 8 -2.00 1.84 13.24
C ALA A 8 -2.13 0.44 12.64
N MET A 9 -1.84 -0.61 13.42
CA MET A 9 -2.02 -1.99 12.97
C MET A 9 -3.49 -2.29 12.66
N ASP A 10 -4.41 -1.86 13.54
CA ASP A 10 -5.85 -2.00 13.31
C ASP A 10 -6.31 -1.25 12.04
N ALA A 11 -5.79 -0.03 11.82
CA ALA A 11 -6.07 0.74 10.61
C ALA A 11 -5.60 0.01 9.33
N LEU A 12 -4.41 -0.61 9.34
CA LEU A 12 -3.91 -1.37 8.19
C LEU A 12 -4.80 -2.58 7.87
N ILE A 13 -5.19 -3.33 8.90
CA ILE A 13 -6.10 -4.48 8.77
C ILE A 13 -7.46 -4.02 8.24
N HIS A 14 -7.98 -2.92 8.78
CA HIS A 14 -9.28 -2.37 8.38
C HIS A 14 -9.28 -1.89 6.94
N VAL A 15 -8.23 -1.19 6.52
CA VAL A 15 -8.06 -0.75 5.12
C VAL A 15 -7.98 -1.96 4.20
N PHE A 16 -7.16 -2.96 4.49
CA PHE A 16 -7.05 -4.16 3.66
C PHE A 16 -8.43 -4.83 3.46
N HIS A 17 -9.13 -5.10 4.55
CA HIS A 17 -10.45 -5.76 4.51
C HIS A 17 -11.57 -4.88 3.94
N ARG A 18 -11.40 -3.56 3.88
CA ARG A 18 -12.34 -2.66 3.22
C ARG A 18 -12.31 -2.82 1.70
N TYR A 19 -11.16 -3.20 1.14
CA TYR A 19 -10.99 -3.39 -0.30
C TYR A 19 -11.00 -4.87 -0.71
N SER A 20 -10.58 -5.79 0.17
CA SER A 20 -10.58 -7.23 -0.09
C SER A 20 -11.97 -7.84 -0.03
N GLY A 21 -12.18 -8.93 -0.78
CA GLY A 21 -13.42 -9.70 -0.70
C GLY A 21 -14.66 -9.04 -1.30
N LYS A 22 -14.48 -8.02 -2.15
CA LYS A 22 -15.56 -7.54 -3.01
C LYS A 22 -15.86 -8.57 -4.10
N GLU A 23 -14.81 -9.22 -4.63
CA GLU A 23 -14.91 -10.31 -5.59
C GLU A 23 -13.78 -11.32 -5.38
N GLY A 24 -14.12 -12.61 -5.27
CA GLY A 24 -13.13 -13.69 -5.10
C GLY A 24 -12.84 -14.04 -3.63
N ASP A 25 -11.56 -14.21 -3.28
CA ASP A 25 -11.14 -14.55 -1.92
C ASP A 25 -11.25 -13.33 -0.99
N LYS A 26 -11.94 -13.48 0.14
CA LYS A 26 -12.12 -12.43 1.14
C LYS A 26 -10.83 -11.99 1.84
N TYR A 27 -9.79 -12.81 1.78
CA TYR A 27 -8.51 -12.56 2.43
C TYR A 27 -7.43 -12.07 1.48
N LYS A 28 -7.79 -11.80 0.22
CA LYS A 28 -6.86 -11.32 -0.79
C LYS A 28 -7.46 -10.18 -1.59
N LEU A 29 -6.58 -9.38 -2.18
CA LEU A 29 -6.94 -8.31 -3.11
C LEU A 29 -6.68 -8.81 -4.52
N ASN A 30 -7.72 -8.88 -5.34
CA ASN A 30 -7.53 -9.04 -6.77
C ASN A 30 -7.00 -7.72 -7.38
N LYS A 31 -6.56 -7.78 -8.64
CA LYS A 31 -6.03 -6.62 -9.36
C LYS A 31 -6.98 -5.39 -9.37
N GLY A 32 -8.28 -5.62 -9.46
CA GLY A 32 -9.28 -4.55 -9.44
C GLY A 32 -9.42 -3.90 -8.07
N GLU A 33 -9.42 -4.73 -7.01
CA GLU A 33 -9.47 -4.29 -5.62
C GLU A 33 -8.20 -3.55 -5.20
N LEU A 34 -7.02 -4.06 -5.56
CA LEU A 34 -5.74 -3.37 -5.35
C LEU A 34 -5.76 -2.01 -6.05
N LYS A 35 -6.23 -1.94 -7.31
CA LYS A 35 -6.35 -0.67 -8.03
C LYS A 35 -7.24 0.32 -7.28
N GLN A 36 -8.35 -0.12 -6.71
CA GLN A 36 -9.22 0.76 -5.92
C GLN A 36 -8.52 1.24 -4.65
N LEU A 37 -7.86 0.33 -3.90
CA LEU A 37 -7.10 0.68 -2.71
C LEU A 37 -6.07 1.76 -3.01
N LEU A 38 -5.23 1.54 -4.03
CA LEU A 38 -4.18 2.49 -4.39
C LEU A 38 -4.76 3.85 -4.81
N ASN A 39 -5.87 3.88 -5.55
CA ASN A 39 -6.49 5.13 -5.97
C ASN A 39 -7.22 5.88 -4.86
N CYS A 40 -7.72 5.19 -3.83
CA CYS A 40 -8.46 5.81 -2.73
C CYS A 40 -7.55 6.21 -1.56
N GLU A 41 -6.63 5.33 -1.16
CA GLU A 41 -5.78 5.52 0.02
C GLU A 41 -4.42 6.14 -0.34
N LEU A 42 -3.94 5.94 -1.57
CA LEU A 42 -2.62 6.40 -2.04
C LEU A 42 -2.73 7.33 -3.25
N SER A 43 -3.84 8.06 -3.37
CA SER A 43 -4.11 8.99 -4.49
C SER A 43 -2.99 10.01 -4.70
N ASP A 44 -2.46 10.61 -3.64
CA ASP A 44 -1.37 11.59 -3.71
C ASP A 44 -0.04 10.95 -4.13
N PHE A 45 0.22 9.74 -3.64
CA PHE A 45 1.39 8.96 -4.04
C PHE A 45 1.34 8.62 -5.54
N LEU A 46 0.17 8.18 -6.02
CA LEU A 46 -0.07 7.91 -7.44
C LEU A 46 -0.13 9.19 -8.29
N ALA A 47 -0.57 10.33 -7.75
CA ALA A 47 -0.63 11.59 -8.49
C ALA A 47 0.77 12.08 -8.91
N SER A 48 1.80 11.75 -8.13
CA SER A 48 3.20 11.99 -8.51
C SER A 48 3.65 11.11 -9.68
N GLN A 49 2.98 9.99 -9.92
CA GLN A 49 3.32 8.98 -10.91
C GLN A 49 2.25 8.90 -12.02
N LYS A 50 2.41 9.69 -13.08
CA LYS A 50 1.54 9.67 -14.28
C LYS A 50 1.77 8.46 -15.20
N ASP A 51 2.01 7.26 -14.64
CA ASP A 51 2.19 6.03 -15.42
C ASP A 51 0.94 5.14 -15.28
N PRO A 52 0.14 4.97 -16.36
CA PRO A 52 -1.03 4.08 -16.34
C PRO A 52 -0.67 2.60 -16.10
N ARG A 53 0.62 2.23 -16.25
CA ARG A 53 1.14 0.89 -15.97
C ARG A 53 1.65 0.73 -14.54
N LEU A 54 1.61 1.77 -13.72
CA LEU A 54 2.13 1.72 -12.35
C LEU A 54 1.39 0.67 -11.52
N VAL A 55 0.07 0.61 -11.62
CA VAL A 55 -0.73 -0.39 -10.89
C VAL A 55 -0.34 -1.81 -11.32
N ASP A 56 -0.07 -2.05 -12.61
CA ASP A 56 0.39 -3.35 -13.10
C ASP A 56 1.80 -3.70 -12.61
N LYS A 57 2.68 -2.70 -12.45
CA LYS A 57 4.01 -2.90 -11.87
C LYS A 57 3.89 -3.22 -10.38
N ILE A 58 3.16 -2.39 -9.63
CA ILE A 58 2.91 -2.62 -8.20
C ILE A 58 2.29 -4.00 -7.98
N MET A 59 1.26 -4.37 -8.73
CA MET A 59 0.67 -5.71 -8.63
C MET A 59 1.73 -6.81 -8.80
N ARG A 60 2.57 -6.74 -9.83
CA ARG A 60 3.63 -7.74 -10.07
C ARG A 60 4.73 -7.72 -9.00
N ASP A 61 5.03 -6.56 -8.45
CA ASP A 61 6.06 -6.42 -7.42
C ASP A 61 5.54 -6.97 -6.07
N LEU A 62 4.23 -7.00 -5.87
CA LEU A 62 3.58 -7.52 -4.66
C LEU A 62 3.21 -8.99 -4.73
N ASP A 63 2.69 -9.42 -5.88
CA ASP A 63 2.31 -10.80 -6.20
C ASP A 63 3.57 -11.68 -6.33
N SER A 64 4.17 -11.98 -5.18
CA SER A 64 5.44 -12.71 -5.07
C SER A 64 5.23 -14.19 -5.34
N ASN A 65 4.04 -14.70 -5.02
CA ASN A 65 3.66 -16.08 -5.25
C ASN A 65 3.10 -16.34 -6.67
N GLN A 66 2.89 -15.28 -7.47
CA GLN A 66 2.38 -15.29 -8.85
C GLN A 66 0.97 -15.88 -9.00
N ASP A 67 0.12 -15.70 -7.98
CA ASP A 67 -1.27 -16.15 -7.99
C ASP A 67 -2.26 -15.12 -8.59
N ASN A 68 -1.76 -13.95 -9.01
CA ASN A 68 -2.53 -12.79 -9.51
C ASN A 68 -3.48 -12.18 -8.48
N GLU A 69 -3.26 -12.44 -7.20
CA GLU A 69 -3.90 -11.83 -6.06
C GLU A 69 -2.81 -11.26 -5.14
N VAL A 70 -3.21 -10.45 -4.15
CA VAL A 70 -2.30 -9.93 -3.13
C VAL A 70 -2.86 -10.28 -1.77
N ASP A 71 -2.14 -11.12 -1.03
CA ASP A 71 -2.53 -11.47 0.33
C ASP A 71 -2.14 -10.37 1.35
N PHE A 72 -2.54 -10.56 2.61
CA PHE A 72 -2.25 -9.58 3.64
C PHE A 72 -0.75 -9.40 3.91
N ASN A 73 0.06 -10.46 3.78
CA ASN A 73 1.51 -10.36 3.97
C ASN A 73 2.13 -9.53 2.86
N GLU A 74 1.76 -9.80 1.61
CA GLU A 74 2.24 -9.04 0.44
C GLU A 74 1.82 -7.57 0.53
N PHE A 75 0.59 -7.30 0.99
CA PHE A 75 0.13 -5.94 1.27
C PHE A 75 0.96 -5.24 2.35
N VAL A 76 1.27 -5.89 3.47
CA VAL A 76 2.08 -5.28 4.54
C VAL A 76 3.50 -4.99 4.06
N VAL A 77 4.07 -5.86 3.22
CA VAL A 77 5.38 -5.61 2.58
C VAL A 77 5.36 -4.33 1.74
N LEU A 78 4.29 -4.09 0.95
CA LEU A 78 4.12 -2.84 0.22
C LEU A 78 4.16 -1.63 1.17
N VAL A 79 3.31 -1.67 2.20
CA VAL A 79 3.14 -0.55 3.12
C VAL A 79 4.44 -0.26 3.84
N ALA A 80 5.17 -1.30 4.25
CA ALA A 80 6.50 -1.14 4.84
C ALA A 80 7.47 -0.48 3.85
N ALA A 81 7.54 -0.94 2.60
CA ALA A 81 8.41 -0.36 1.58
C ALA A 81 8.08 1.12 1.29
N LEU A 82 6.79 1.46 1.17
CA LEU A 82 6.34 2.84 1.01
C LEU A 82 6.67 3.70 2.23
N THR A 83 6.50 3.16 3.43
CA THR A 83 6.81 3.86 4.69
C THR A 83 8.31 4.15 4.78
N VAL A 84 9.17 3.20 4.42
CA VAL A 84 10.63 3.40 4.36
C VAL A 84 10.99 4.46 3.32
N ALA A 85 10.44 4.37 2.11
CA ALA A 85 10.69 5.37 1.06
C ALA A 85 10.25 6.78 1.47
N CYS A 86 9.10 6.90 2.14
CA CYS A 86 8.64 8.15 2.72
C CYS A 86 9.57 8.64 3.84
N ASN A 87 10.01 7.76 4.74
CA ASN A 87 10.95 8.12 5.81
C ASN A 87 12.26 8.68 5.24
N ASP A 88 12.85 8.00 4.26
CA ASP A 88 14.09 8.44 3.61
C ASP A 88 13.90 9.81 2.93
N PHE A 89 12.78 10.00 2.23
CA PHE A 89 12.43 11.29 1.64
C PHE A 89 12.30 12.41 2.69
N PHE A 90 11.64 12.15 3.81
CA PHE A 90 11.50 13.14 4.89
C PHE A 90 12.84 13.43 5.57
N GLU A 91 13.68 12.43 5.79
CA GLU A 91 15.04 12.62 6.33
C GLU A 91 15.91 13.48 5.40
N GLU A 92 15.82 13.28 4.08
CA GLU A 92 16.52 14.11 3.09
C GLU A 92 15.99 15.56 3.06
N GLN A 93 14.67 15.74 3.12
CA GLN A 93 14.03 17.07 3.17
C GLN A 93 14.42 17.84 4.44
N LEU A 94 14.51 17.16 5.58
CA LEU A 94 14.95 17.76 6.85
C LEU A 94 16.43 18.17 6.80
N LYS A 95 17.30 17.39 6.13
CA LYS A 95 18.70 17.78 5.89
C LYS A 95 18.83 19.00 4.97
N HIS A 96 17.91 19.19 4.03
CA HIS A 96 17.91 20.34 3.11
C HIS A 96 17.29 21.63 3.70
N LYS A 97 16.34 21.55 4.63
CA LYS A 97 15.77 22.72 5.33
C LYS A 97 16.66 23.28 6.45
N GLY A 98 17.73 22.58 6.82
CA GLY A 98 18.71 23.02 7.82
C GLY A 98 19.90 23.82 7.27
N LYS A 99 19.85 24.28 6.01
CA LYS A 99 20.86 25.14 5.38
C LYS A 99 20.29 26.49 4.98
#